data_AF-A0A930F8W8-F1
#
_entry.id   AF-A0A930F8W8-F1
#
_cell.length_a   1.000
_cell.length_b   1.000
_cell.length_c   1.000
_cell.angle_alpha   90.00
_cell.angle_beta   90.00
_cell.angle_gamma   90.00
#
_symmetry.space_group_name_H-M   'P 1'
#
loop_
_entity.id
_entity.type
_entity.pdbx_description
1 polymer ?
#
loop_
_entity_poly.entity_id
_entity_poly.type
_entity_poly.pdbx_seq_one_letter_code
_entity_poly.pdbx_strand_id
1 'polypeptide(L)'
;MKKNSLLSSILNKIQHVSIAMALLDAAIIAGSYFFALMIRFDFHYSWIDRYYTTGYASVIIWYILIDVIMLHMFHLYQSVWKFAGVYELLRSVYAWVFAQVGVFVVYLITDVQMPVSFYIIGGLLSFGFTTMVRFMYRALSVFKDYGVSDDAIVERVMVIGAGAAGREIIQEYMHSTSLKAKVFCVVDDDARLVKKYINGVPIEGTREDIPDLANKYDINKIILAIPSAPKRVQKEILDICSSTSCRVQTIPGVYQLLNGTVSIKNLRDVDVEDLLGRDTVETDLSKIGNFIKGKVVMVTGGGGSIGSELCRQVAEKQPKALIIFDIFEGNAYWIQLELKKKYGNSLNLITLIGSVRNMSRLDSIMDEYKPDIIFHAAA
;
A
#
# COMPACT_ATOMS: atom_id res chain seq x y z
N MET A 1 -30.40 -0.88 15.03
CA MET A 1 -30.96 0.49 14.91
C MET A 1 -29.92 1.62 14.80
N LYS A 2 -28.74 1.56 15.45
CA LYS A 2 -27.71 2.63 15.34
C LYS A 2 -26.98 2.77 13.99
N LYS A 3 -26.89 1.69 13.19
CA LYS A 3 -26.19 1.72 11.88
C LYS A 3 -26.95 2.52 10.81
N ASN A 4 -28.29 2.57 10.90
CA ASN A 4 -29.13 3.30 9.94
C ASN A 4 -29.13 4.83 10.19
N SER A 5 -28.90 5.30 11.43
CA SER A 5 -28.89 6.74 11.71
C SER A 5 -27.58 7.44 11.31
N LEU A 6 -26.46 6.71 11.30
CA LEU A 6 -25.18 7.21 10.81
C LEU A 6 -25.17 7.30 9.29
N LEU A 7 -25.69 6.27 8.61
CA LEU A 7 -25.84 6.28 7.16
C LEU A 7 -26.79 7.39 6.68
N SER A 8 -27.93 7.60 7.36
CA SER A 8 -28.84 8.70 7.00
C SER A 8 -28.25 10.08 7.29
N SER A 9 -27.48 10.24 8.37
CA SER A 9 -26.77 11.50 8.67
C SER A 9 -25.70 11.83 7.63
N ILE A 10 -24.94 10.82 7.18
CA ILE A 10 -23.92 10.96 6.14
C ILE A 10 -24.57 11.28 4.79
N LEU A 11 -25.65 10.57 4.43
CA LEU A 11 -26.40 10.81 3.18
C LEU A 11 -27.01 12.22 3.16
N ASN A 12 -27.61 12.69 4.26
CA ASN A 12 -28.15 14.04 4.36
C ASN A 12 -27.04 15.10 4.22
N LYS A 13 -25.87 14.89 4.84
CA LYS A 13 -24.73 15.80 4.73
C LYS A 13 -24.20 15.89 3.30
N ILE A 14 -24.10 14.76 2.60
CA ILE A 14 -23.71 14.71 1.18
C ILE A 14 -24.75 15.45 0.33
N GLN A 15 -26.04 15.20 0.57
CA GLN A 15 -27.13 15.84 -0.17
C GLN A 15 -27.12 17.38 -0.02
N HIS A 16 -26.90 17.90 1.19
CA HIS A 16 -26.80 19.35 1.41
C HIS A 16 -25.61 19.98 0.68
N VAL A 17 -24.46 19.32 0.65
CA VAL A 17 -23.26 19.81 -0.07
C VAL A 17 -23.51 19.78 -1.58
N SER A 18 -24.12 18.72 -2.11
CA SER A 18 -24.44 18.62 -3.54
C SER A 18 -25.41 19.72 -3.99
N ILE A 19 -26.43 20.04 -3.18
CA ILE A 19 -27.38 21.12 -3.47
C ILE A 19 -26.68 22.49 -3.44
N ALA A 20 -25.84 22.75 -2.43
CA ALA A 20 -25.09 24.00 -2.34
C ALA A 20 -24.15 24.19 -3.54
N MET A 21 -23.49 23.13 -3.99
CA MET A 21 -22.62 23.17 -5.18
C MET A 21 -23.41 23.41 -6.47
N ALA A 22 -24.61 22.81 -6.62
CA ALA A 22 -25.45 23.06 -7.78
C ALA A 22 -25.94 24.52 -7.85
N LEU A 23 -26.28 25.13 -6.70
CA LEU A 23 -26.62 26.55 -6.63
C LEU A 23 -25.43 27.45 -6.96
N LEU A 24 -24.23 27.08 -6.51
CA LEU A 24 -23.00 27.79 -6.83
C LEU A 24 -22.68 27.71 -8.32
N ASP A 25 -22.79 26.53 -8.93
CA ASP A 25 -22.59 26.34 -10.36
C ASP A 25 -23.61 27.16 -11.17
N ALA A 26 -24.89 27.18 -10.77
CA ALA A 26 -25.91 28.03 -11.39
C ALA A 26 -25.54 29.52 -11.37
N ALA A 27 -25.02 30.02 -10.24
CA ALA A 27 -24.55 31.39 -10.12
C ALA A 27 -23.30 31.66 -10.99
N ILE A 28 -22.38 30.70 -11.05
CA ILE A 28 -21.18 30.79 -11.91
C ILE A 28 -21.58 30.83 -13.38
N ILE A 29 -22.51 30.00 -13.82
CA ILE A 29 -22.99 29.97 -15.20
C ILE A 29 -23.62 31.31 -15.57
N ALA A 30 -24.55 31.82 -14.75
CA ALA A 30 -25.13 33.15 -14.91
C ALA A 30 -24.04 34.22 -15.02
N GLY A 31 -23.13 34.27 -14.05
CA GLY A 31 -22.03 35.22 -14.02
C GLY A 31 -21.12 35.13 -15.24
N SER A 32 -20.82 33.91 -15.72
CA SER A 32 -19.91 33.68 -16.86
C SER A 32 -20.46 34.24 -18.16
N TYR A 33 -21.72 33.97 -18.47
CA TYR A 33 -22.37 34.50 -19.67
C TYR A 33 -22.60 36.02 -19.58
N PHE A 34 -22.94 36.53 -18.40
CA PHE A 34 -23.01 37.98 -18.19
C PHE A 34 -21.64 38.65 -18.37
N PHE A 35 -20.56 38.05 -17.84
CA PHE A 35 -19.21 38.56 -17.99
C PHE A 35 -18.73 38.50 -19.44
N ALA A 36 -19.14 37.48 -20.20
CA ALA A 36 -18.89 37.42 -21.64
C ALA A 36 -19.55 38.58 -22.41
N LEU A 37 -20.76 39.02 -22.02
CA LEU A 37 -21.36 40.25 -22.55
C LEU A 37 -20.53 41.47 -22.16
N MET A 38 -20.14 41.59 -20.88
CA MET A 38 -19.31 42.72 -20.45
C MET A 38 -18.00 42.81 -21.24
N ILE A 39 -17.29 41.69 -21.46
CA ILE A 39 -16.07 41.64 -22.26
C ILE A 39 -16.35 42.11 -23.70
N ARG A 40 -17.47 41.70 -24.30
CA ARG A 40 -17.83 42.09 -25.67
C ARG A 40 -18.05 43.59 -25.82
N PHE A 41 -18.50 44.27 -24.78
CA PHE A 41 -18.75 45.71 -24.76
C PHE A 41 -17.71 46.48 -23.94
N ASP A 42 -16.46 45.99 -23.89
CA ASP A 42 -15.31 46.63 -23.23
C ASP A 42 -15.58 47.05 -21.77
N PHE A 43 -16.38 46.26 -21.04
CA PHE A 43 -16.85 46.51 -19.67
C PHE A 43 -17.71 47.77 -19.48
N HIS A 44 -18.21 48.37 -20.56
CA HIS A 44 -19.13 49.51 -20.52
C HIS A 44 -20.57 49.03 -20.58
N TYR A 45 -21.21 48.87 -19.42
CA TYR A 45 -22.60 48.40 -19.33
C TYR A 45 -23.59 49.26 -20.13
N SER A 46 -23.35 50.57 -20.22
CA SER A 46 -24.17 51.51 -21.01
C SER A 46 -24.15 51.27 -22.52
N TRP A 47 -23.18 50.52 -23.04
CA TRP A 47 -23.09 50.19 -24.47
C TRP A 47 -23.82 48.91 -24.84
N ILE A 48 -24.32 48.16 -23.84
CA ILE A 48 -25.09 46.94 -24.07
C ILE A 48 -26.50 47.35 -24.47
N ASP A 49 -26.87 47.06 -25.72
CA ASP A 49 -28.24 47.27 -26.21
C ASP A 49 -29.25 46.54 -25.30
N ARG A 50 -30.41 47.18 -25.08
CA ARG A 50 -31.53 46.58 -24.36
C ARG A 50 -31.91 45.23 -24.97
N TYR A 51 -31.79 45.07 -26.29
CA TYR A 51 -31.99 43.78 -26.96
C TYR A 51 -31.16 42.65 -26.32
N TYR A 52 -29.86 42.86 -26.11
CA TYR A 52 -28.95 41.86 -25.54
C TYR A 52 -29.19 41.61 -24.04
N THR A 53 -29.54 42.64 -23.27
CA THR A 53 -29.87 42.44 -21.84
C THR A 53 -31.18 41.66 -21.66
N THR A 54 -32.20 41.95 -22.47
CA THR A 54 -33.46 41.19 -22.45
C THR A 54 -33.30 39.77 -22.97
N GLY A 55 -32.48 39.58 -24.01
CA GLY A 55 -32.20 38.25 -24.51
C GLY A 55 -31.38 37.42 -23.52
N TYR A 56 -30.44 38.02 -22.79
CA TYR A 56 -29.71 37.32 -21.72
C TYR A 56 -30.69 36.82 -20.64
N ALA A 57 -31.59 37.69 -20.19
CA ALA A 57 -32.59 37.35 -19.18
C ALA A 57 -33.53 36.21 -19.63
N SER A 58 -33.83 36.10 -20.94
CA SER A 58 -34.71 35.05 -21.46
C SER A 58 -34.01 33.70 -21.63
N VAL A 59 -32.73 33.68 -22.03
CA VAL A 59 -32.01 32.42 -22.31
C VAL A 59 -31.28 31.85 -21.10
N ILE A 60 -30.90 32.68 -20.11
CA ILE A 60 -29.97 32.24 -19.06
C ILE A 60 -30.53 31.12 -18.18
N ILE A 61 -31.84 31.12 -17.92
CA ILE A 61 -32.49 30.07 -17.14
C ILE A 61 -32.36 28.71 -17.83
N TRP A 62 -32.46 28.67 -19.16
CA TRP A 62 -32.29 27.45 -19.94
C TRP A 62 -30.85 26.95 -19.89
N TYR A 63 -29.86 27.85 -19.95
CA TYR A 63 -28.45 27.48 -19.91
C TYR A 63 -28.08 26.90 -18.55
N ILE A 64 -28.53 27.54 -17.46
CA ILE A 64 -28.38 27.03 -16.10
C ILE A 64 -28.99 25.62 -15.98
N LEU A 65 -30.23 25.43 -16.46
CA LEU A 65 -30.89 24.13 -16.38
C LEU A 65 -30.12 23.05 -17.14
N ILE A 66 -29.70 23.33 -18.37
CA ILE A 66 -28.95 22.39 -19.21
C ILE A 66 -27.61 22.03 -18.56
N ASP A 67 -26.82 23.02 -18.16
CA ASP A 67 -25.51 22.82 -17.53
C ASP A 67 -25.66 22.03 -16.21
N VAL A 68 -26.61 22.40 -15.33
CA VAL A 68 -26.82 21.70 -14.06
C VAL A 68 -27.29 20.25 -14.29
N ILE A 69 -28.18 20.02 -15.26
CA ILE A 69 -28.62 18.66 -15.63
C ILE A 69 -27.44 17.84 -16.16
N MET A 70 -26.60 18.40 -17.03
CA MET A 70 -25.42 17.70 -17.55
C MET A 70 -24.43 17.38 -16.44
N LEU A 71 -24.11 18.34 -15.57
CA LEU A 71 -23.25 18.12 -14.41
C LEU A 71 -23.82 17.01 -13.49
N HIS A 72 -25.15 16.94 -13.36
CA HIS A 72 -25.81 15.87 -12.61
C HIS A 72 -25.73 14.51 -13.32
N MET A 73 -26.04 14.44 -14.61
CA MET A 73 -26.00 13.20 -15.43
C MET A 73 -24.60 12.59 -15.49
N PHE A 74 -23.56 13.42 -15.53
CA PHE A 74 -22.17 12.97 -15.48
C PHE A 74 -21.68 12.65 -14.06
N HIS A 75 -22.58 12.69 -13.07
CA HIS A 75 -22.35 12.34 -11.67
C HIS A 75 -21.31 13.25 -10.98
N LEU A 76 -21.14 14.49 -11.43
CA LEU A 76 -20.18 15.44 -10.85
C LEU A 76 -20.60 15.97 -9.47
N TYR A 77 -21.85 15.76 -9.04
CA TYR A 77 -22.30 16.11 -7.69
C TYR A 77 -22.29 14.93 -6.70
N GLN A 78 -22.12 13.71 -7.21
CA GLN A 78 -22.15 12.47 -6.42
C GLN A 78 -20.76 11.85 -6.25
N SER A 79 -19.75 12.39 -6.93
CA SER A 79 -18.40 11.82 -6.85
C SER A 79 -17.83 11.94 -5.45
N VAL A 80 -17.33 10.83 -4.91
CA VAL A 80 -16.65 10.81 -3.62
C VAL A 80 -15.26 11.41 -3.83
N TRP A 81 -15.13 12.69 -3.49
CA TRP A 81 -14.01 13.62 -3.73
C TRP A 81 -12.60 13.14 -3.33
N LYS A 82 -12.48 11.96 -2.71
CA LYS A 82 -11.24 11.38 -2.16
C LYS A 82 -10.37 10.65 -3.21
N PHE A 83 -10.92 10.28 -4.38
CA PHE A 83 -10.20 9.50 -5.42
C PHE A 83 -10.29 10.08 -6.84
N ALA A 84 -10.62 11.37 -6.94
CA ALA A 84 -10.80 12.10 -8.18
C ALA A 84 -9.50 12.20 -9.02
N GLY A 85 -9.29 11.28 -9.96
CA GLY A 85 -8.16 11.32 -10.90
C GLY A 85 -8.48 12.05 -12.21
N VAL A 86 -7.73 11.69 -13.26
CA VAL A 86 -7.96 12.11 -14.66
C VAL A 86 -9.40 11.86 -15.13
N TYR A 87 -10.06 10.84 -14.58
CA TYR A 87 -11.43 10.47 -14.97
C TYR A 87 -12.50 11.52 -14.64
N GLU A 88 -12.36 12.27 -13.55
CA GLU A 88 -13.31 13.35 -13.24
C GLU A 88 -13.11 14.57 -14.13
N LEU A 89 -11.86 14.88 -14.49
CA LEU A 89 -11.57 15.93 -15.47
C LEU A 89 -12.21 15.58 -16.81
N LEU A 90 -12.07 14.32 -17.27
CA LEU A 90 -12.73 13.85 -18.48
C LEU A 90 -14.26 13.94 -18.39
N ARG A 91 -14.88 13.55 -17.27
CA ARG A 91 -16.33 13.72 -17.06
C ARG A 91 -16.76 15.19 -17.10
N SER A 92 -15.94 16.09 -16.55
CA SER A 92 -16.18 17.54 -16.59
C SER A 92 -16.16 18.06 -18.03
N VAL A 93 -15.17 17.61 -18.82
CA VAL A 93 -15.08 17.95 -20.25
C VAL A 93 -16.29 17.42 -21.02
N TYR A 94 -16.68 16.16 -20.83
CA TYR A 94 -17.86 15.61 -21.51
C TYR A 94 -19.14 16.34 -21.12
N ALA A 95 -19.38 16.56 -19.82
CA ALA A 95 -20.54 17.31 -19.34
C ALA A 95 -20.63 18.68 -19.99
N TRP A 96 -19.51 19.39 -20.10
CA TRP A 96 -19.44 20.69 -20.75
C TRP A 96 -19.74 20.60 -22.25
N VAL A 97 -19.11 19.67 -22.99
CA VAL A 97 -19.37 19.51 -24.43
C VAL A 97 -20.84 19.25 -24.70
N PHE A 98 -21.48 18.34 -23.96
CA PHE A 98 -22.90 18.06 -24.12
C PHE A 98 -23.79 19.25 -23.71
N ALA A 99 -23.38 20.01 -22.70
CA ALA A 99 -24.11 21.21 -22.32
C ALA A 99 -24.02 22.31 -23.41
N GLN A 100 -22.86 22.47 -24.06
CA GLN A 100 -22.71 23.39 -25.20
C GLN A 100 -23.57 22.98 -26.40
N VAL A 101 -23.74 21.68 -26.65
CA VAL A 101 -24.71 21.19 -27.63
C VAL A 101 -26.14 21.59 -27.23
N GLY A 102 -26.49 21.48 -25.95
CA GLY A 102 -27.79 21.95 -25.45
C GLY A 102 -27.98 23.47 -25.60
N VAL A 103 -26.96 24.28 -25.29
CA VAL A 103 -26.96 25.73 -25.51
C VAL A 103 -27.19 26.06 -26.99
N PHE A 104 -26.53 25.33 -27.89
CA PHE A 104 -26.73 25.47 -29.33
C PHE A 104 -28.17 25.11 -29.75
N VAL A 105 -28.76 24.07 -29.17
CA VAL A 105 -30.18 23.73 -29.40
C VAL A 105 -31.12 24.85 -28.94
N VAL A 106 -30.86 25.46 -27.77
CA VAL A 106 -31.63 26.63 -27.31
C VAL A 106 -31.49 27.80 -28.28
N TYR A 107 -30.29 28.05 -28.80
CA TYR A 107 -30.07 29.05 -29.84
C TYR A 107 -30.89 28.79 -31.12
N LEU A 108 -31.06 27.52 -31.53
CA LEU A 108 -31.88 27.20 -32.70
C LEU A 108 -33.39 27.38 -32.47
N ILE A 109 -33.86 27.19 -31.24
CA ILE A 109 -35.29 27.25 -30.88
C ILE A 109 -35.70 28.66 -30.49
N THR A 110 -34.77 29.47 -29.97
CA THR A 110 -35.02 30.85 -29.56
C THR A 110 -34.60 31.82 -30.66
N ASP A 111 -35.45 32.78 -31.03
CA ASP A 111 -35.11 33.83 -32.02
C ASP A 111 -34.23 34.95 -31.41
N VAL A 112 -33.39 34.58 -30.44
CA VAL A 112 -32.56 35.51 -29.66
C VAL A 112 -31.13 35.46 -30.22
N GLN A 113 -30.75 36.48 -30.99
CA GLN A 113 -29.45 36.56 -31.63
C GLN A 113 -28.42 37.25 -30.73
N MET A 114 -27.66 36.47 -29.96
CA MET A 114 -26.52 37.04 -29.21
C MET A 114 -25.27 37.20 -30.08
N PRO A 115 -24.33 38.07 -29.71
CA PRO A 115 -23.03 38.16 -30.38
C PRO A 115 -22.32 36.80 -30.31
N VAL A 116 -21.63 36.37 -31.38
CA VAL A 116 -20.92 35.06 -31.39
C VAL A 116 -19.96 34.90 -30.21
N SER A 117 -19.31 35.99 -29.79
CA SER A 117 -18.43 36.02 -28.62
C SER A 117 -19.13 35.62 -27.31
N PHE A 118 -20.44 35.88 -27.18
CA PHE A 118 -21.21 35.50 -26.00
C PHE A 118 -21.23 33.99 -25.78
N TYR A 119 -21.47 33.22 -26.84
CA TYR A 119 -21.52 31.75 -26.76
C TYR A 119 -20.12 31.17 -26.49
N ILE A 120 -19.11 31.63 -27.22
CA ILE A 120 -17.75 31.08 -27.10
C ILE A 120 -17.11 31.48 -25.76
N ILE A 121 -17.10 32.77 -25.43
CA ILE A 121 -16.46 33.26 -24.20
C ILE A 121 -17.28 32.82 -22.98
N GLY A 122 -18.61 32.90 -23.04
CA GLY A 122 -19.49 32.47 -21.95
C GLY A 122 -19.32 30.99 -21.64
N GLY A 123 -19.27 30.13 -22.66
CA GLY A 123 -19.03 28.69 -22.51
C GLY A 123 -17.64 28.37 -21.95
N LEU A 124 -16.59 29.06 -22.40
CA LEU A 124 -15.24 28.86 -21.87
C LEU A 124 -15.11 29.32 -20.41
N LEU A 125 -15.70 30.47 -20.07
CA LEU A 125 -15.70 30.99 -18.70
C LEU A 125 -16.52 30.09 -17.77
N SER A 126 -17.68 29.59 -18.20
CA SER A 126 -18.50 28.70 -17.37
C SER A 126 -17.75 27.39 -17.07
N PHE A 127 -17.07 26.80 -18.06
CA PHE A 127 -16.20 25.64 -17.84
C PHE A 127 -15.04 25.95 -16.89
N GLY A 128 -14.33 27.04 -17.15
CA GLY A 128 -13.15 27.43 -16.38
C GLY A 128 -13.48 27.68 -14.92
N PHE A 129 -14.52 28.48 -14.64
CA PHE A 129 -14.89 28.83 -13.26
C PHE A 129 -15.51 27.66 -12.50
N THR A 130 -16.40 26.87 -13.12
CA THR A 130 -16.96 25.68 -12.44
C THR A 130 -15.88 24.66 -12.13
N THR A 131 -14.97 24.39 -13.07
CA THR A 131 -13.82 23.49 -12.84
C THR A 131 -12.87 24.05 -11.77
N MET A 132 -12.58 25.34 -11.80
CA MET A 132 -11.69 26.00 -10.84
C MET A 132 -12.25 25.96 -9.42
N VAL A 133 -13.52 26.30 -9.23
CA VAL A 133 -14.17 26.26 -7.90
C VAL A 133 -14.19 24.84 -7.34
N ARG A 134 -14.44 23.83 -8.18
CA ARG A 134 -14.40 22.41 -7.79
C ARG A 134 -12.99 21.97 -7.39
N PHE A 135 -11.98 22.36 -8.17
CA PHE A 135 -10.59 22.05 -7.85
C PHE A 135 -10.12 22.77 -6.59
N MET A 136 -10.52 24.03 -6.39
CA MET A 136 -10.20 24.82 -5.20
C MET A 136 -10.87 24.25 -3.95
N TYR A 137 -12.17 23.92 -4.01
CA TYR A 137 -12.86 23.24 -2.91
C TYR A 137 -12.17 21.92 -2.55
N ARG A 138 -11.76 21.15 -3.55
CA ARG A 138 -11.00 19.90 -3.35
C ARG A 138 -9.64 20.15 -2.71
N ALA A 139 -8.87 21.13 -3.20
CA ALA A 139 -7.59 21.47 -2.62
C ALA A 139 -7.77 21.81 -1.13
N LEU A 140 -8.75 22.65 -0.80
CA LEU A 140 -9.07 23.02 0.58
C LEU A 140 -9.54 21.83 1.43
N SER A 141 -10.33 20.91 0.88
CA SER A 141 -10.76 19.71 1.62
C SER A 141 -9.59 18.77 1.90
N VAL A 142 -8.67 18.63 0.95
CA VAL A 142 -7.43 17.87 1.17
C VAL A 142 -6.61 18.55 2.26
N PHE A 143 -6.32 19.85 2.16
CA PHE A 143 -5.56 20.57 3.19
C PHE A 143 -6.21 20.54 4.57
N LYS A 144 -7.54 20.50 4.66
CA LYS A 144 -8.27 20.38 5.93
C LYS A 144 -8.09 19.02 6.60
N ASP A 145 -7.99 17.94 5.80
CA ASP A 145 -7.68 16.60 6.31
C ASP A 145 -6.19 16.44 6.71
N TYR A 146 -5.29 17.28 6.18
CA TYR A 146 -3.91 17.42 6.66
C TYR A 146 -3.79 18.23 7.96
N GLY A 147 -4.86 18.90 8.37
CA GLY A 147 -4.92 19.78 9.53
C GLY A 147 -5.26 19.04 10.83
N VAL A 148 -4.47 18.04 11.21
CA VAL A 148 -4.29 17.82 12.66
C VAL A 148 -3.50 19.04 13.12
N SER A 149 -4.09 19.89 13.98
CA SER A 149 -3.33 20.96 14.63
C SER A 149 -2.07 20.34 15.24
N ASP A 150 -0.89 20.91 15.02
CA ASP A 150 0.37 20.30 15.50
C ASP A 150 0.32 19.98 17.01
N ASP A 151 -0.44 20.75 17.80
CA ASP A 151 -0.71 20.52 19.24
C ASP A 151 -1.50 19.24 19.58
N ALA A 152 -2.16 18.61 18.60
CA ALA A 152 -2.93 17.38 18.78
C ALA A 152 -2.20 16.13 18.24
N ILE A 153 -1.04 16.30 17.62
CA ILE A 153 -0.23 15.19 17.08
C ILE A 153 0.54 14.55 18.23
N VAL A 154 0.26 13.28 18.49
CA VAL A 154 0.92 12.49 19.54
C VAL A 154 2.03 11.62 18.95
N GLU A 155 1.88 11.15 17.71
CA GLU A 155 2.89 10.33 17.02
C GLU A 155 3.46 11.05 15.80
N ARG A 156 4.76 11.34 15.83
CA ARG A 156 5.52 11.90 14.71
C ARG A 156 6.27 10.76 14.05
N VAL A 157 5.84 10.43 12.83
CA VAL A 157 6.23 9.20 12.15
C VAL A 157 7.23 9.47 11.03
N MET A 158 8.32 8.70 11.00
CA MET A 158 9.22 8.57 9.86
C MET A 158 8.99 7.21 9.19
N VAL A 159 8.91 7.20 7.86
CA VAL A 159 8.79 5.95 7.10
C VAL A 159 10.08 5.68 6.32
N ILE A 160 10.64 4.48 6.47
CA ILE A 160 11.83 4.06 5.73
C ILE A 160 11.38 3.16 4.57
N GLY A 161 11.64 3.61 3.35
CA GLY A 161 11.24 2.97 2.10
C GLY A 161 10.14 3.74 1.36
N ALA A 162 10.49 4.23 0.18
CA ALA A 162 9.62 4.90 -0.78
C ALA A 162 8.84 3.93 -1.71
N GLY A 163 8.98 2.63 -1.48
CA GLY A 163 8.35 1.56 -2.27
C GLY A 163 6.83 1.47 -2.10
N ALA A 164 6.24 0.41 -2.67
CA ALA A 164 4.80 0.17 -2.60
C ALA A 164 4.28 0.12 -1.16
N ALA A 165 4.97 -0.61 -0.28
CA ALA A 165 4.57 -0.76 1.12
C ALA A 165 4.61 0.58 1.89
N GLY A 166 5.65 1.40 1.69
CA GLY A 166 5.74 2.73 2.30
C GLY A 166 4.63 3.66 1.83
N ARG A 167 4.30 3.65 0.54
CA ARG A 167 3.20 4.45 -0.03
C ARG A 167 1.84 4.11 0.58
N GLU A 168 1.54 2.82 0.74
CA GLU A 168 0.30 2.36 1.37
C GLU A 168 0.20 2.81 2.84
N ILE A 169 1.29 2.68 3.60
CA ILE A 169 1.34 3.16 4.99
C ILE A 169 1.11 4.68 5.06
N ILE A 170 1.80 5.46 4.24
CA ILE A 170 1.62 6.92 4.18
C ILE A 170 0.16 7.26 3.84
N GLN A 171 -0.43 6.54 2.88
CA GLN A 171 -1.81 6.75 2.48
C GLN A 171 -2.81 6.46 3.60
N GLU A 172 -2.61 5.39 4.36
CA GLU A 172 -3.49 5.08 5.50
C GLU A 172 -3.35 6.11 6.63
N TYR A 173 -2.14 6.58 6.92
CA TYR A 173 -1.91 7.65 7.90
C TYR A 173 -2.61 8.96 7.49
N MET A 174 -2.54 9.34 6.21
CA MET A 174 -3.26 10.53 5.70
C MET A 174 -4.78 10.36 5.73
N HIS A 175 -5.28 9.15 5.53
CA HIS A 175 -6.72 8.90 5.41
C HIS A 175 -7.42 8.66 6.73
N SER A 176 -6.68 8.46 7.83
CA SER A 176 -7.21 8.13 9.14
C SER A 176 -7.23 9.36 10.05
N THR A 177 -8.30 10.15 9.95
CA THR A 177 -8.55 11.33 10.82
C THR A 177 -8.66 11.00 12.31
N SER A 178 -8.77 9.72 12.66
CA SER A 178 -8.82 9.24 14.05
C SER A 178 -7.44 9.03 14.67
N LEU A 179 -6.39 8.93 13.84
CA LEU A 179 -5.02 8.78 14.33
C LEU A 179 -4.47 10.16 14.67
N LYS A 180 -4.03 10.35 15.92
CA LYS A 180 -3.25 11.51 16.34
C LYS A 180 -1.79 11.35 15.89
N ALA A 181 -1.58 11.04 14.62
CA ALA A 181 -0.30 10.66 14.07
C ALA A 181 -0.09 11.27 12.69
N LYS A 182 1.12 11.71 12.38
CA LYS A 182 1.46 12.32 11.09
C LYS A 182 2.81 11.83 10.60
N VAL A 183 2.90 11.52 9.31
CA VAL A 183 4.17 11.20 8.66
C VAL A 183 4.86 12.51 8.28
N PHE A 184 6.05 12.75 8.82
CA PHE A 184 6.80 13.99 8.60
C PHE A 184 7.80 13.88 7.46
N CYS A 185 8.47 12.73 7.33
CA CYS A 185 9.46 12.49 6.29
C CYS A 185 9.54 11.01 5.92
N VAL A 186 10.07 10.79 4.72
CA VAL A 186 10.44 9.47 4.21
C VAL A 186 11.96 9.43 4.02
N VAL A 187 12.54 8.27 4.29
CA VAL A 187 13.96 7.98 4.03
C VAL A 187 14.04 6.83 3.03
N ASP A 188 14.87 6.96 2.00
CA ASP A 188 15.11 5.90 1.03
C ASP A 188 16.56 5.93 0.55
N ASP A 189 17.18 4.76 0.36
CA ASP A 189 18.58 4.67 -0.06
C ASP A 189 18.78 5.02 -1.55
N ASP A 190 17.72 5.05 -2.37
CA ASP A 190 17.81 5.53 -3.73
C ASP A 190 17.99 7.05 -3.73
N ALA A 191 19.24 7.49 -3.90
CA ALA A 191 19.61 8.90 -3.97
C ALA A 191 18.83 9.71 -5.02
N ARG A 192 18.27 9.06 -6.06
CA ARG A 192 17.42 9.71 -7.08
C ARG A 192 16.07 10.15 -6.53
N LEU A 193 15.66 9.62 -5.38
CA LEU A 193 14.39 9.92 -4.73
C LEU A 193 14.51 11.06 -3.71
N VAL A 194 15.71 11.36 -3.22
CA VAL A 194 15.96 12.44 -2.25
C VAL A 194 15.48 13.78 -2.82
N LYS A 195 14.83 14.60 -1.97
CA LYS A 195 14.11 15.86 -2.29
C LYS A 195 12.87 15.71 -3.18
N LYS A 196 12.42 14.49 -3.47
CA LYS A 196 11.09 14.27 -4.07
C LYS A 196 10.03 14.10 -2.98
N TYR A 197 8.78 13.97 -3.42
CA TYR A 197 7.63 13.81 -2.53
C TYR A 197 6.89 12.51 -2.85
N ILE A 198 6.39 11.84 -1.81
CA ILE A 198 5.44 10.73 -1.93
C ILE A 198 4.19 11.15 -1.21
N ASN A 199 3.09 11.27 -1.97
CA ASN A 199 1.80 11.66 -1.43
C ASN A 199 1.88 12.95 -0.56
N GLY A 200 2.70 13.92 -0.96
CA GLY A 200 2.88 15.18 -0.23
C GLY A 200 3.89 15.15 0.92
N VAL A 201 4.43 13.98 1.29
CA VAL A 201 5.49 13.84 2.31
C VAL A 201 6.87 13.89 1.63
N PRO A 202 7.82 14.71 2.12
CA PRO A 202 9.15 14.83 1.52
C PRO A 202 10.02 13.59 1.81
N ILE A 203 10.86 13.24 0.84
CA ILE A 203 11.95 12.27 0.98
C ILE A 203 13.21 13.07 1.33
N GLU A 204 13.61 13.07 2.60
CA GLU A 204 14.60 14.03 3.13
C GLU A 204 16.04 13.52 3.10
N GLY A 205 16.26 12.22 2.95
CA GLY A 205 17.61 11.64 2.98
C GLY A 205 17.66 10.12 2.79
N THR A 206 18.85 9.59 3.07
CA THR A 206 19.19 8.16 3.05
C THR A 206 19.25 7.60 4.47
N ARG A 207 19.53 6.29 4.63
CA ARG A 207 19.59 5.66 5.96
C ARG A 207 20.54 6.35 6.95
N GLU A 208 21.61 6.98 6.47
CA GLU A 208 22.60 7.65 7.34
C GLU A 208 22.02 8.93 7.98
N ASP A 209 21.04 9.55 7.33
CA ASP A 209 20.40 10.77 7.80
C ASP A 209 19.31 10.50 8.86
N ILE A 210 18.99 9.23 9.15
CA ILE A 210 17.90 8.84 10.07
C ILE A 210 18.03 9.52 11.45
N PRO A 211 19.18 9.50 12.14
CA PRO A 211 19.28 10.10 13.48
C PRO A 211 19.10 11.62 13.46
N ASP A 212 19.67 12.30 12.46
CA ASP A 212 19.57 13.76 12.32
C ASP A 212 18.14 14.18 11.97
N LEU A 213 17.49 13.45 11.07
CA LEU A 213 16.09 13.68 10.70
C LEU A 213 15.14 13.37 11.86
N ALA A 214 15.44 12.34 12.67
CA ALA A 214 14.66 12.02 13.85
C ALA A 214 14.66 13.17 14.85
N ASN A 215 15.82 13.78 15.10
CA ASN A 215 15.94 14.96 15.97
C ASN A 215 15.32 16.22 15.36
N LYS A 216 15.58 16.50 14.07
CA LYS A 216 15.08 17.68 13.36
C LYS A 216 13.55 17.75 13.35
N TYR A 217 12.88 16.62 13.17
CA TYR A 217 11.42 16.53 13.10
C TYR A 217 10.76 16.01 14.38
N ASP A 218 11.51 15.81 15.47
CA ASP A 218 11.01 15.30 16.76
C ASP A 218 10.26 13.96 16.61
N ILE A 219 10.81 13.06 15.78
CA ILE A 219 10.22 11.77 15.46
C ILE A 219 10.21 10.90 16.71
N ASN A 220 9.07 10.28 17.01
CA ASN A 220 8.94 9.31 18.10
C ASN A 220 8.59 7.91 17.61
N LYS A 221 8.31 7.75 16.31
CA LYS A 221 7.98 6.47 15.69
C LYS A 221 8.64 6.33 14.32
N ILE A 222 9.32 5.22 14.11
CA ILE A 222 9.95 4.87 12.82
C ILE A 222 9.30 3.59 12.29
N ILE A 223 8.89 3.59 11.02
CA ILE A 223 8.30 2.43 10.35
C ILE A 223 9.23 1.96 9.24
N LEU A 224 9.75 0.74 9.36
CA LEU A 224 10.51 0.07 8.33
C LEU A 224 9.55 -0.56 7.30
N ALA A 225 9.40 0.10 6.16
CA ALA A 225 8.47 -0.27 5.09
C ALA A 225 9.16 -0.87 3.85
N ILE A 226 10.21 -1.66 4.08
CA ILE A 226 10.98 -2.37 3.05
C ILE A 226 10.98 -3.89 3.30
N PRO A 227 9.81 -4.55 3.37
CA PRO A 227 9.75 -5.95 3.74
C PRO A 227 10.55 -6.85 2.78
N SER A 228 10.63 -6.48 1.49
CA SER A 228 11.32 -7.21 0.42
C SER A 228 12.83 -6.99 0.37
N ALA A 229 13.38 -6.07 1.18
CA ALA A 229 14.82 -5.90 1.25
C ALA A 229 15.48 -7.13 1.91
N PRO A 230 16.73 -7.47 1.55
CA PRO A 230 17.49 -8.52 2.24
C PRO A 230 17.54 -8.30 3.75
N LYS A 231 17.50 -9.37 4.56
CA LYS A 231 17.53 -9.26 6.03
C LYS A 231 18.77 -8.54 6.54
N ARG A 232 19.92 -8.71 5.86
CA ARG A 232 21.14 -7.94 6.11
C ARG A 232 20.92 -6.43 6.04
N VAL A 233 20.22 -5.95 5.00
CA VAL A 233 19.94 -4.52 4.80
C VAL A 233 18.91 -4.01 5.82
N GLN A 234 17.88 -4.80 6.11
CA GLN A 234 16.91 -4.45 7.16
C GLN A 234 17.62 -4.28 8.51
N LYS A 235 18.53 -5.21 8.86
CA LYS A 235 19.32 -5.12 10.08
C LYS A 235 20.19 -3.87 10.14
N GLU A 236 20.96 -3.57 9.08
CA GLU A 236 21.80 -2.36 9.04
C GLU A 236 20.98 -1.09 9.35
N ILE A 237 19.78 -0.99 8.78
CA ILE A 237 18.88 0.13 9.03
C ILE A 237 18.32 0.10 10.46
N LEU A 238 17.94 -1.07 10.97
CA LEU A 238 17.46 -1.23 12.35
C LEU A 238 18.53 -0.88 13.39
N ASP A 239 19.80 -1.22 13.12
CA ASP A 239 20.93 -0.85 13.96
C ASP A 239 21.08 0.68 14.00
N ILE A 240 20.94 1.38 12.88
CA ILE A 240 20.91 2.86 12.84
C ILE A 240 19.73 3.39 13.65
N CYS A 241 18.52 2.85 13.45
CA CYS A 241 17.33 3.26 14.20
C CYS A 241 17.49 3.04 15.71
N SER A 242 18.25 2.04 16.15
CA SER A 242 18.50 1.76 17.58
C SER A 242 19.32 2.86 18.28
N SER A 243 20.04 3.68 17.52
CA SER A 243 20.72 4.87 18.06
C SER A 243 19.77 6.02 18.40
N THR A 244 18.51 5.93 17.97
CA THR A 244 17.45 6.91 18.25
C THR A 244 16.58 6.45 19.42
N SER A 245 15.90 7.39 20.09
CA SER A 245 14.91 7.08 21.13
C SER A 245 13.52 6.72 20.57
N CYS A 246 13.41 6.51 19.25
CA CYS A 246 12.13 6.29 18.58
C CYS A 246 11.65 4.84 18.74
N ARG A 247 10.33 4.66 18.80
CA ARG A 247 9.73 3.32 18.68
C ARG A 247 9.82 2.84 17.24
N VAL A 248 10.50 1.73 17.01
CA VAL A 248 10.67 1.15 15.67
C VAL A 248 9.66 0.03 15.43
N GLN A 249 8.95 0.08 14.30
CA GLN A 249 8.03 -0.96 13.85
C GLN A 249 8.39 -1.43 12.45
N THR A 250 8.05 -2.67 12.11
CA THR A 250 8.34 -3.27 10.80
C THR A 250 7.12 -3.96 10.20
N ILE A 251 7.10 -4.08 8.88
CA ILE A 251 6.10 -4.86 8.15
C ILE A 251 6.60 -6.30 8.03
N PRO A 252 5.86 -7.31 8.54
CA PRO A 252 6.29 -8.71 8.45
C PRO A 252 6.43 -9.19 6.99
N GLY A 253 7.45 -10.00 6.72
CA GLY A 253 7.77 -10.48 5.36
C GLY A 253 6.63 -11.27 4.70
N VAL A 254 5.81 -11.99 5.48
CA VAL A 254 4.65 -12.75 4.99
C VAL A 254 3.65 -11.92 4.18
N TYR A 255 3.59 -10.60 4.41
CA TYR A 255 2.70 -9.70 3.68
C TYR A 255 3.14 -9.45 2.23
N GLN A 256 4.38 -9.81 1.85
CA GLN A 256 4.80 -9.83 0.45
C GLN A 256 4.14 -10.95 -0.36
N LEU A 257 3.81 -12.07 0.27
CA LEU A 257 3.24 -13.24 -0.41
C LEU A 257 1.75 -13.08 -0.72
N LEU A 258 1.06 -12.16 -0.05
CA LEU A 258 -0.41 -12.07 -0.05
C LEU A 258 -0.99 -11.03 -1.03
N ASN A 259 -0.21 -10.48 -1.96
CA ASN A 259 -0.69 -9.55 -2.99
C ASN A 259 -1.69 -8.48 -2.46
N GLY A 260 -1.22 -7.70 -1.49
CA GLY A 260 -1.65 -6.31 -1.39
C GLY A 260 -2.91 -6.04 -0.59
N THR A 261 -2.73 -5.84 0.72
CA THR A 261 -3.11 -4.58 1.38
C THR A 261 -2.27 -4.47 2.65
N VAL A 262 -1.28 -3.57 2.65
CA VAL A 262 -0.52 -3.28 3.86
C VAL A 262 -1.38 -2.34 4.70
N SER A 263 -1.58 -2.67 5.98
CA SER A 263 -2.27 -1.79 6.93
C SER A 263 -1.39 -1.49 8.14
N ILE A 264 -1.58 -0.33 8.75
CA ILE A 264 -1.01 0.08 10.05
C ILE A 264 -1.29 -0.99 11.12
N LYS A 265 -2.40 -1.72 11.04
CA LYS A 265 -2.72 -2.82 11.98
C LYS A 265 -1.76 -4.02 11.89
N ASN A 266 -1.07 -4.15 10.76
CA ASN A 266 -0.13 -5.24 10.51
C ASN A 266 1.29 -4.89 10.95
N LEU A 267 1.53 -3.66 11.42
CA LEU A 267 2.81 -3.25 11.97
C LEU A 267 3.03 -3.97 13.30
N ARG A 268 4.22 -4.53 13.46
CA ARG A 268 4.70 -5.07 14.74
C ARG A 268 5.95 -4.34 15.19
N ASP A 269 6.20 -4.34 16.49
CA ASP A 269 7.46 -3.87 17.03
C ASP A 269 8.60 -4.80 16.57
N VAL A 270 9.80 -4.24 16.49
CA VAL A 270 11.00 -4.99 16.07
C VAL A 270 11.38 -5.98 17.17
N ASP A 271 11.50 -7.26 16.80
CA ASP A 271 11.89 -8.32 17.72
C ASP A 271 13.42 -8.53 17.71
N VAL A 272 13.95 -9.16 18.77
CA VAL A 272 15.40 -9.48 18.89
C VAL A 272 15.90 -10.25 17.68
N GLU A 273 15.06 -11.11 17.11
CA GLU A 273 15.36 -11.93 15.93
C GLU A 273 15.65 -11.09 14.67
N ASP A 274 14.97 -9.96 14.51
CA ASP A 274 15.21 -9.06 13.37
C ASP A 274 16.56 -8.34 13.50
N LEU A 275 17.04 -8.10 14.73
CA LEU A 275 18.38 -7.56 15.02
C LEU A 275 19.49 -8.61 14.85
N LEU A 276 19.16 -9.90 14.94
CA LEU A 276 20.14 -10.97 14.70
C LEU A 276 20.51 -11.06 13.21
N GLY A 277 19.60 -10.71 12.30
CA GLY A 277 19.86 -10.58 10.86
C GLY A 277 20.41 -11.82 10.18
N ARG A 278 20.08 -13.02 10.67
CA ARG A 278 20.53 -14.26 10.04
C ARG A 278 19.76 -14.47 8.75
N ASP A 279 20.48 -14.49 7.63
CA ASP A 279 19.98 -15.10 6.41
C ASP A 279 19.77 -16.60 6.68
N THR A 280 18.64 -17.16 6.28
CA THR A 280 18.56 -18.60 6.06
C THR A 280 19.56 -18.91 4.96
N VAL A 281 20.64 -19.62 5.27
CA VAL A 281 21.58 -20.10 4.26
C VAL A 281 20.79 -20.96 3.30
N GLU A 282 20.56 -20.47 2.08
CA GLU A 282 20.10 -21.29 0.96
C GLU A 282 21.25 -22.23 0.59
N THR A 283 21.40 -23.31 1.36
CA THR A 283 22.25 -24.43 0.97
C THR A 283 21.65 -25.00 -0.31
N ASP A 284 22.47 -25.08 -1.35
CA ASP A 284 22.13 -25.64 -2.66
C ASP A 284 21.67 -27.10 -2.50
N LEU A 285 20.37 -27.30 -2.21
CA LEU A 285 19.74 -28.58 -1.85
C LEU A 285 19.96 -29.63 -2.95
N SER A 286 20.19 -29.19 -4.18
CA SER A 286 20.50 -30.04 -5.34
C SER A 286 21.87 -30.74 -5.21
N LYS A 287 22.89 -30.06 -4.68
CA LYS A 287 24.23 -30.64 -4.43
C LYS A 287 24.21 -31.65 -3.28
N ILE A 288 23.42 -31.38 -2.24
CA ILE A 288 23.26 -32.27 -1.09
C ILE A 288 22.52 -33.57 -1.50
N GLY A 289 21.52 -33.46 -2.38
CA GLY A 289 20.82 -34.63 -2.93
C GLY A 289 21.76 -35.62 -3.63
N ASN A 290 22.68 -35.12 -4.46
CA ASN A 290 23.67 -35.95 -5.16
C ASN A 290 24.69 -36.60 -4.23
N PHE A 291 24.99 -35.98 -3.08
CA PHE A 291 25.91 -36.53 -2.09
C PHE A 291 25.30 -37.72 -1.33
N ILE A 292 23.99 -37.70 -1.11
CA ILE A 292 23.26 -38.73 -0.32
C ILE A 292 22.75 -39.88 -1.19
N LYS A 293 22.38 -39.60 -2.44
CA LYS A 293 21.76 -40.58 -3.32
C LYS A 293 22.64 -41.82 -3.53
N GLY A 294 22.10 -43.00 -3.28
CA GLY A 294 22.81 -44.28 -3.45
C GLY A 294 23.91 -44.57 -2.43
N LYS A 295 24.02 -43.78 -1.35
CA LYS A 295 24.98 -43.98 -0.25
C LYS A 295 24.35 -44.67 0.96
N VAL A 296 25.17 -45.37 1.74
CA VAL A 296 24.77 -45.86 3.08
C VAL A 296 24.98 -44.73 4.08
N VAL A 297 23.91 -44.26 4.70
CA VAL A 297 23.93 -43.10 5.61
C VAL A 297 23.55 -43.54 7.01
N MET A 298 24.36 -43.20 8.01
CA MET A 298 24.08 -43.44 9.43
C MET A 298 23.82 -42.12 10.14
N VAL A 299 22.74 -42.05 10.92
CA VAL A 299 22.41 -40.90 11.77
C VAL A 299 22.48 -41.35 13.23
N THR A 300 23.46 -40.84 13.98
CA THR A 300 23.54 -41.10 15.43
C THR A 300 22.67 -40.11 16.19
N GLY A 301 21.95 -40.54 17.23
CA GLY A 301 20.94 -39.70 17.88
C GLY A 301 19.69 -39.53 17.01
N GLY A 302 19.43 -40.49 16.12
CA GLY A 302 18.40 -40.40 15.08
C GLY A 302 16.95 -40.31 15.58
N GLY A 303 16.69 -40.65 16.85
CA GLY A 303 15.41 -40.44 17.52
C GLY A 303 15.28 -39.04 18.16
N GLY A 304 16.36 -38.28 18.30
CA GLY A 304 16.32 -36.92 18.82
C GLY A 304 15.58 -35.94 17.90
N SER A 305 15.30 -34.72 18.40
CA SER A 305 14.63 -33.69 17.60
C SER A 305 15.39 -33.33 16.31
N ILE A 306 16.72 -33.21 16.40
CA ILE A 306 17.59 -32.93 15.25
C ILE A 306 17.80 -34.19 14.41
N GLY A 307 18.11 -35.32 15.05
CA GLY A 307 18.39 -36.57 14.35
C GLY A 307 17.19 -37.11 13.56
N SER A 308 15.97 -36.96 14.09
CA SER A 308 14.76 -37.39 13.39
C SER A 308 14.49 -36.57 12.13
N GLU A 309 14.78 -35.26 12.17
CA GLU A 309 14.68 -34.40 11.00
C GLU A 309 15.74 -34.74 9.95
N LEU A 310 16.98 -35.02 10.37
CA LEU A 310 18.03 -35.52 9.48
C LEU A 310 17.61 -36.85 8.82
N CYS A 311 17.02 -37.78 9.57
CA CYS A 311 16.49 -39.03 9.02
C CYS A 311 15.42 -38.79 7.93
N ARG A 312 14.50 -37.83 8.13
CA ARG A 312 13.47 -37.46 7.14
C ARG A 312 14.08 -36.90 5.86
N GLN A 313 15.04 -36.00 5.99
CA GLN A 313 15.68 -35.36 4.84
C GLN A 313 16.53 -36.36 4.05
N VAL A 314 17.29 -37.21 4.73
CA VAL A 314 18.08 -38.26 4.09
C VAL A 314 17.17 -39.23 3.35
N ALA A 315 16.06 -39.68 3.97
CA ALA A 315 15.12 -40.61 3.34
C ALA A 315 14.53 -40.09 2.02
N GLU A 316 14.29 -38.78 1.91
CA GLU A 316 13.77 -38.16 0.67
C GLU A 316 14.77 -38.23 -0.49
N LYS A 317 16.09 -38.27 -0.21
CA LYS A 317 17.14 -38.22 -1.23
C LYS A 317 17.56 -39.60 -1.77
N GLN A 318 16.77 -40.64 -1.51
CA GLN A 318 16.98 -42.01 -2.04
C GLN A 318 18.38 -42.59 -1.72
N PRO A 319 18.73 -42.75 -0.43
CA PRO A 319 19.96 -43.40 -0.02
C PRO A 319 19.90 -44.90 -0.38
N LYS A 320 21.05 -45.57 -0.45
CA LYS A 320 21.13 -47.03 -0.56
C LYS A 320 20.63 -47.72 0.72
N ALA A 321 20.93 -47.12 1.87
CA ALA A 321 20.38 -47.51 3.16
C ALA A 321 20.45 -46.34 4.14
N LEU A 322 19.46 -46.24 5.03
CA LEU A 322 19.44 -45.30 6.15
C LEU A 322 19.50 -46.09 7.46
N ILE A 323 20.52 -45.82 8.26
CA ILE A 323 20.75 -46.44 9.57
C ILE A 323 20.42 -45.41 10.66
N ILE A 324 19.39 -45.69 11.45
CA ILE A 324 19.03 -44.92 12.64
C ILE A 324 19.75 -45.54 13.83
N PHE A 325 20.71 -44.83 14.40
CA PHE A 325 21.42 -45.27 15.60
C PHE A 325 21.08 -44.37 16.78
N ASP A 326 20.47 -44.93 17.82
CA ASP A 326 20.10 -44.16 19.01
C ASP A 326 20.22 -44.98 20.29
N ILE A 327 20.40 -44.31 21.42
CA ILE A 327 20.38 -44.93 22.74
C ILE A 327 18.95 -45.13 23.24
N PHE A 328 18.01 -44.26 22.85
CA PHE A 328 16.64 -44.27 23.33
C PHE A 328 15.71 -44.97 22.33
N GLU A 329 15.39 -46.22 22.65
CA GLU A 329 14.59 -47.12 21.81
C GLU A 329 13.24 -46.52 21.40
N GLY A 330 12.52 -45.87 22.33
CA GLY A 330 11.19 -45.32 22.06
C GLY A 330 11.19 -44.31 20.92
N ASN A 331 12.13 -43.36 20.94
CA ASN A 331 12.19 -42.33 19.90
C ASN A 331 12.68 -42.89 18.56
N ALA A 332 13.67 -43.79 18.59
CA ALA A 332 14.14 -44.48 17.39
C ALA A 332 13.01 -45.29 16.73
N TYR A 333 12.16 -45.93 17.54
CA TYR A 333 11.00 -46.66 17.06
C TYR A 333 9.95 -45.74 16.40
N TRP A 334 9.66 -44.58 16.99
CA TRP A 334 8.71 -43.62 16.41
C TRP A 334 9.13 -43.13 15.02
N ILE A 335 10.38 -42.69 14.86
CA ILE A 335 10.87 -42.24 13.55
C ILE A 335 10.96 -43.41 12.56
N GLN A 336 11.30 -44.62 13.02
CA GLN A 336 11.28 -45.81 12.18
C GLN A 336 9.88 -46.07 11.62
N LEU A 337 8.86 -46.02 12.48
CA LEU A 337 7.47 -46.25 12.08
C LEU A 337 6.99 -45.17 11.10
N GLU A 338 7.33 -43.92 11.36
CA GLU A 338 7.04 -42.78 10.49
C GLU A 338 7.60 -42.99 9.08
N LEU A 339 8.90 -43.32 8.98
CA LEU A 339 9.57 -43.53 7.69
C LEU A 339 9.12 -44.80 6.99
N LYS A 340 8.88 -45.90 7.72
CA LYS A 340 8.31 -47.12 7.13
C LYS A 340 6.91 -46.88 6.57
N LYS A 341 6.07 -46.10 7.26
CA LYS A 341 4.73 -45.75 6.78
C LYS A 341 4.77 -44.92 5.50
N LYS A 342 5.73 -43.98 5.41
CA LYS A 342 5.85 -43.06 4.25
C LYS A 342 6.50 -43.71 3.03
N TYR A 343 7.60 -44.44 3.23
CA TYR A 343 8.43 -44.96 2.13
C TYR A 343 8.30 -46.47 1.91
N GLY A 344 7.74 -47.21 2.87
CA GLY A 344 7.55 -48.67 2.75
C GLY A 344 8.84 -49.39 2.35
N ASN A 345 8.74 -50.23 1.31
CA ASN A 345 9.88 -51.00 0.79
C ASN A 345 10.83 -50.19 -0.11
N SER A 346 10.53 -48.92 -0.41
CA SER A 346 11.40 -48.07 -1.23
C SER A 346 12.60 -47.51 -0.47
N LEU A 347 12.59 -47.62 0.87
CA LEU A 347 13.68 -47.19 1.75
C LEU A 347 14.21 -48.40 2.52
N ASN A 348 15.47 -48.75 2.31
CA ASN A 348 16.16 -49.73 3.14
C ASN A 348 16.52 -49.09 4.49
N LEU A 349 15.67 -49.33 5.50
CA LEU A 349 15.76 -48.71 6.81
C LEU A 349 16.23 -49.71 7.86
N ILE A 350 17.31 -49.38 8.55
CA ILE A 350 17.93 -50.18 9.60
C ILE A 350 17.91 -49.37 10.89
N THR A 351 17.39 -49.94 11.98
CA THR A 351 17.36 -49.27 13.29
C THR A 351 18.22 -50.06 14.26
N LEU A 352 19.21 -49.42 14.84
CA LEU A 352 20.17 -50.01 15.76
C LEU A 352 20.14 -49.25 17.07
N ILE A 353 19.94 -49.99 18.17
CA ILE A 353 20.00 -49.40 19.51
C ILE A 353 21.42 -49.54 20.06
N GLY A 354 21.96 -48.45 20.58
CA GLY A 354 23.28 -48.42 21.19
C GLY A 354 23.74 -47.02 21.57
N SER A 355 24.75 -46.96 22.43
CA SER A 355 25.39 -45.69 22.80
C SER A 355 26.59 -45.42 21.90
N VAL A 356 26.72 -44.19 21.43
CA VAL A 356 27.94 -43.68 20.76
C VAL A 356 29.18 -43.71 21.67
N ARG A 357 28.98 -43.88 22.98
CA ARG A 357 30.08 -44.02 23.96
C ARG A 357 30.64 -45.45 24.03
N ASN A 358 29.99 -46.41 23.38
CA ASN A 358 30.44 -47.80 23.34
C ASN A 358 31.23 -48.04 22.04
N MET A 359 32.55 -47.97 22.14
CA MET A 359 33.47 -48.10 21.00
C MET A 359 33.32 -49.45 20.30
N SER A 360 33.30 -50.56 21.06
CA SER A 360 33.19 -51.90 20.47
C SER A 360 31.87 -52.10 19.70
N ARG A 361 30.78 -51.47 20.16
CA ARG A 361 29.50 -51.48 19.43
C ARG A 361 29.59 -50.66 18.16
N LEU A 362 30.19 -49.47 18.20
CA LEU A 362 30.40 -48.67 16.99
C LEU A 362 31.28 -49.39 15.98
N ASP A 363 32.41 -49.96 16.40
CA ASP A 363 33.32 -50.71 15.54
C ASP A 363 32.58 -51.86 14.83
N SER A 364 31.77 -52.63 15.56
CA SER A 364 30.97 -53.71 14.95
C SER A 364 29.99 -53.20 13.89
N ILE A 365 29.38 -52.02 14.10
CA ILE A 365 28.41 -51.43 13.16
C ILE A 365 29.14 -50.86 11.94
N MET A 366 30.30 -50.24 12.14
CA MET A 366 31.13 -49.74 11.03
C MET A 366 31.60 -50.88 10.14
N ASP A 367 32.01 -52.01 10.72
CA ASP A 367 32.47 -53.18 9.98
C ASP A 367 31.34 -53.89 9.22
N GLU A 368 30.17 -54.05 9.86
CA GLU A 368 29.02 -54.75 9.29
C GLU A 368 28.34 -53.93 8.18
N TYR A 369 28.08 -52.64 8.43
CA TYR A 369 27.24 -51.82 7.55
C TYR A 369 28.01 -50.84 6.66
N LYS A 370 29.26 -50.53 7.01
CA LYS A 370 30.17 -49.65 6.24
C LYS A 370 29.51 -48.37 5.74
N PRO A 371 29.02 -47.48 6.64
CA PRO A 371 28.37 -46.25 6.23
C PRO A 371 29.33 -45.34 5.46
N ASP A 372 28.87 -44.82 4.32
CA ASP A 372 29.61 -43.82 3.52
C ASP A 372 29.60 -42.44 4.22
N ILE A 373 28.50 -42.13 4.93
CA ILE A 373 28.25 -40.83 5.54
C ILE A 373 27.69 -41.06 6.95
N ILE A 374 28.25 -40.34 7.93
CA ILE A 374 27.76 -40.35 9.31
C ILE A 374 27.36 -38.93 9.69
N PHE A 375 26.09 -38.75 10.03
CA PHE A 375 25.58 -37.53 10.66
C PHE A 375 25.53 -37.74 12.17
N HIS A 376 26.33 -36.97 12.90
CA HIS A 376 26.39 -37.04 14.35
C HIS A 376 25.45 -36.03 15.01
N ALA A 377 24.31 -36.51 15.52
CA ALA A 377 23.34 -35.72 16.28
C ALA A 377 23.08 -36.29 17.69
N ALA A 378 23.92 -37.22 18.15
CA ALA A 378 23.85 -37.74 19.51
C ALA A 378 24.57 -36.75 20.44
N ALA A 379 23.84 -36.26 21.46
CA ALA A 379 24.38 -35.38 22.50
C ALA A 379 24.83 -36.18 23.73
#